data_AF-A0A373P8B2-F1
#
_entry.id   AF-A0A373P8B2-F1
#
_cell.length_a   1.000
_cell.length_b   1.000
_cell.length_c   1.000
_cell.angle_alpha   90.00
_cell.angle_beta   90.00
_cell.angle_gamma   90.00
#
_symmetry.space_group_name_H-M   'P 1'
#
loop_
_entity.id
_entity.type
_entity.pdbx_description
1 polymer ?
#
loop_
_entity_poly.entity_id
_entity_poly.type
_entity_poly.pdbx_seq_one_letter_code
_entity_poly.pdbx_strand_id
1 'polypeptide(L)'
;MKSTFEKMGGTYTLGTDGIYYPNLVSTDEELHYGKYGMMRKTYLKEHRPAMYSLYILEDRLTEHLNAVDDEAQERMDILMRQMMEKQGIAEELKARDQMAWVGAVNNIRNAAEEIVLKELVYI
;
A
#
# COMPACT_ATOMS: atom_id res chain seq x y z
N MET A 1 3.51 31.90 29.71
CA MET A 1 3.78 31.88 28.25
C MET A 1 3.68 30.44 27.80
N LYS A 2 2.87 30.10 26.79
CA LYS A 2 2.76 28.71 26.29
C LYS A 2 4.00 28.33 25.49
N SER A 3 4.49 27.11 25.69
CA SER A 3 5.60 26.53 24.91
C SER A 3 5.21 26.33 23.44
N THR A 4 6.21 26.14 22.56
CA THR A 4 5.97 25.81 21.14
C THR A 4 5.19 24.51 20.99
N PHE A 5 5.45 23.51 21.84
CA PHE A 5 4.74 22.23 21.83
C PHE A 5 3.25 22.38 22.17
N GLU A 6 2.92 23.17 23.19
CA GLU A 6 1.52 23.48 23.53
C GLU A 6 0.80 24.29 22.46
N LYS A 7 1.52 25.13 21.70
CA LYS A 7 0.95 25.86 20.56
C LYS A 7 0.62 24.93 19.39
N MET A 8 1.34 23.80 19.25
CA MET A 8 1.08 22.75 18.26
C MET A 8 0.07 21.69 18.74
N GLY A 9 -0.59 21.91 19.89
CA GLY A 9 -1.61 21.00 20.43
C GLY A 9 -1.06 19.90 21.36
N GLY A 10 0.25 19.87 21.62
CA GLY A 10 0.85 18.96 22.58
C GLY A 10 0.45 19.28 24.02
N THR A 11 0.44 18.27 24.90
CA THR A 11 0.13 18.43 26.33
C THR A 11 1.23 17.84 27.20
N TYR A 12 1.30 18.24 28.46
CA TYR A 12 2.29 17.73 29.41
C TYR A 12 1.61 17.04 30.60
N THR A 13 2.27 16.04 31.16
CA THR A 13 1.90 15.40 32.43
C THR A 13 2.98 15.66 33.48
N LEU A 14 2.56 16.06 34.69
CA LEU A 14 3.49 16.29 35.80
C LEU A 14 3.92 14.95 36.42
N GLY A 15 5.22 14.67 36.37
CA GLY A 15 5.83 13.51 37.01
C GLY A 15 5.90 13.65 38.53
N THR A 16 6.07 12.52 39.20
CA THR A 16 6.22 12.43 40.67
C THR A 16 7.51 13.06 41.19
N ASP A 17 8.46 13.30 40.31
CA ASP A 17 9.71 14.04 40.50
C ASP A 17 9.55 15.56 40.36
N GLY A 18 8.34 16.05 40.06
CA GLY A 18 8.04 17.47 39.85
C GLY A 18 8.43 17.99 38.45
N ILE A 19 8.78 17.10 37.51
CA ILE A 19 9.16 17.46 36.14
C ILE A 19 7.97 17.25 35.19
N TYR A 20 7.74 18.18 34.26
CA TYR A 20 6.71 18.04 33.23
C TYR A 20 7.24 17.22 32.05
N TYR A 21 6.57 16.11 31.75
CA TYR A 21 6.87 15.23 30.62
C TYR A 21 5.88 15.46 29.47
N PRO A 22 6.34 15.57 28.22
CA PRO A 22 5.45 15.73 27.08
C PRO A 22 4.64 14.44 26.85
N ASN A 23 3.34 14.59 26.65
CA ASN A 23 2.46 13.50 26.22
C ASN A 23 2.64 13.31 24.72
N LEU A 24 3.40 12.28 24.36
CA LEU A 24 3.64 11.89 22.98
C LEU A 24 2.51 10.95 22.53
N VAL A 25 1.89 11.26 21.39
CA VAL A 25 0.93 10.41 20.72
C VAL A 25 1.55 10.04 19.38
N SER A 26 1.58 8.75 19.05
CA SER A 26 1.99 8.31 17.70
C SER A 26 0.91 8.76 16.72
N THR A 27 1.34 9.49 15.69
CA THR A 27 0.52 9.82 14.51
C THR A 27 0.74 8.81 13.39
N ASP A 28 1.50 7.75 13.66
CA ASP A 28 1.93 6.80 12.65
C ASP A 28 0.70 6.04 12.13
N GLU A 29 0.61 5.94 10.81
CA GLU A 29 -0.46 5.20 10.18
C GLU A 29 -0.29 3.68 10.40
N GLU A 30 -1.41 2.98 10.59
CA GLU A 30 -1.38 1.53 10.79
C GLU A 30 -0.87 0.82 9.53
N LEU A 31 0.14 -0.02 9.71
CA LEU A 31 0.78 -0.78 8.65
C LEU A 31 -0.15 -1.89 8.15
N HIS A 32 -0.69 -1.77 6.93
CA HIS A 32 -1.50 -2.81 6.30
C HIS A 32 -1.13 -3.11 4.84
N TYR A 33 -0.19 -2.39 4.24
CA TYR A 33 0.29 -2.70 2.90
C TYR A 33 0.81 -4.14 2.78
N GLY A 34 0.33 -4.85 1.75
CA GLY A 34 0.70 -6.22 1.43
C GLY A 34 1.80 -6.34 0.38
N LYS A 35 1.53 -7.17 -0.64
CA LYS A 35 2.49 -7.57 -1.67
C LYS A 35 2.99 -6.36 -2.48
N TYR A 36 2.08 -5.54 -2.99
CA TYR A 36 2.41 -4.45 -3.91
C TYR A 36 3.10 -3.29 -3.18
N GLY A 37 2.67 -2.98 -1.96
CA GLY A 37 3.36 -2.02 -1.11
C GLY A 37 4.78 -2.47 -0.77
N MET A 38 5.01 -3.76 -0.47
CA MET A 38 6.37 -4.26 -0.25
C MET A 38 7.22 -4.15 -1.52
N MET A 39 6.66 -4.45 -2.70
CA MET A 39 7.38 -4.29 -3.97
C MET A 39 7.71 -2.82 -4.24
N ARG A 40 6.77 -1.89 -3.97
CA ARG A 40 6.98 -0.44 -4.11
C ARG A 40 8.09 0.04 -3.20
N LYS A 41 8.10 -0.42 -1.95
CA LYS A 41 9.15 -0.11 -0.97
C LYS A 41 10.53 -0.53 -1.46
N THR A 42 10.67 -1.76 -1.97
CA THR A 42 11.93 -2.26 -2.53
C THR A 42 12.36 -1.43 -3.73
N TYR A 43 11.43 -1.15 -4.65
CA TYR A 43 11.72 -0.31 -5.82
C TYR A 43 12.18 1.09 -5.43
N LEU A 44 11.49 1.74 -4.47
CA LEU A 44 11.88 3.06 -3.98
C LEU A 44 13.29 3.05 -3.38
N LYS A 45 13.64 2.02 -2.59
CA LYS A 45 14.98 1.89 -2.02
C LYS A 45 16.06 1.72 -3.07
N GLU A 46 15.84 0.84 -4.03
CA GLU A 46 16.87 0.41 -4.99
C GLU A 46 17.01 1.38 -6.17
N HIS A 47 15.91 1.94 -6.64
CA HIS A 47 15.87 2.73 -7.88
C HIS A 47 15.54 4.21 -7.66
N ARG A 48 14.92 4.58 -6.53
CA ARG A 48 14.52 5.97 -6.21
C ARG A 48 14.93 6.40 -4.78
N PRO A 49 16.21 6.24 -4.39
CA PRO A 49 16.64 6.43 -3.00
C PRO A 49 16.34 7.83 -2.44
N ALA A 50 16.39 8.87 -3.29
CA ALA A 50 16.04 10.24 -2.89
C ALA A 50 14.56 10.37 -2.44
N MET A 51 13.63 9.77 -3.19
CA MET A 51 12.20 9.74 -2.83
C MET A 51 11.97 8.89 -1.59
N TYR A 52 12.65 7.75 -1.49
CA TYR A 52 12.57 6.89 -0.30
C TYR A 52 13.00 7.64 0.97
N SER A 53 14.13 8.35 0.91
CA SER A 53 14.60 9.17 2.03
C SER A 53 13.64 10.32 2.35
N LEU A 54 13.07 10.98 1.33
CA LEU A 54 12.09 12.05 1.54
C LEU A 54 10.85 11.53 2.30
N TYR A 55 10.27 10.40 1.87
CA TYR A 55 9.10 9.84 2.54
C TYR A 55 9.38 9.40 3.98
N ILE A 56 10.59 8.93 4.28
CA ILE A 56 10.99 8.66 5.67
C ILE A 56 11.07 9.96 6.48
N LEU A 57 11.71 10.99 5.93
CA LEU A 57 11.90 12.26 6.63
C LEU A 57 10.59 13.00 6.88
N GLU A 58 9.62 12.84 5.97
CA GLU A 58 8.27 13.38 6.12
C GLU A 58 7.34 12.49 6.94
N ASP A 59 7.79 11.30 7.37
CA ASP A 59 6.99 10.28 8.06
C ASP A 59 5.74 9.81 7.28
N ARG A 60 5.85 9.84 5.93
CA ARG A 60 4.76 9.50 5.00
C ARG A 60 5.00 8.22 4.22
N LEU A 61 6.08 7.50 4.54
CA LEU A 61 6.39 6.26 3.85
C LEU A 61 5.29 5.22 4.03
N THR A 62 4.78 5.06 5.25
CA THR A 62 3.72 4.07 5.53
C THR A 62 2.43 4.40 4.79
N GLU A 63 1.95 5.63 4.92
CA GLU A 63 0.78 6.17 4.18
C GLU A 63 0.91 5.88 2.67
N HIS A 64 2.06 6.23 2.08
CA HIS A 64 2.29 6.02 0.65
C HIS A 64 2.22 4.54 0.25
N LEU A 65 2.82 3.65 1.05
CA LEU A 65 2.85 2.22 0.74
C LEU A 65 1.48 1.56 0.92
N ASN A 66 0.70 1.98 1.93
CA ASN A 66 -0.70 1.58 2.12
C ASN A 66 -1.52 1.97 0.88
N ALA A 67 -1.48 3.25 0.51
CA ALA A 67 -2.22 3.76 -0.64
C ALA A 67 -1.88 3.04 -1.96
N VAL A 68 -0.59 2.79 -2.22
CA VAL A 68 -0.16 2.06 -3.44
C VAL A 68 -0.64 0.61 -3.41
N ASP A 69 -0.64 -0.06 -2.25
CA ASP A 69 -1.12 -1.44 -2.16
C ASP A 69 -2.63 -1.54 -2.38
N ASP A 70 -3.41 -0.66 -1.75
CA ASP A 70 -4.86 -0.58 -1.90
C ASP A 70 -5.25 -0.29 -3.36
N GLU A 71 -4.62 0.71 -3.99
CA GLU A 71 -4.86 1.05 -5.39
C GLU A 71 -4.48 -0.11 -6.32
N ALA A 72 -3.38 -0.80 -6.04
CA ALA A 72 -2.95 -1.96 -6.82
C ALA A 72 -3.92 -3.14 -6.69
N GLN A 73 -4.46 -3.41 -5.49
CA GLN A 73 -5.47 -4.45 -5.29
C GLN A 73 -6.77 -4.13 -6.02
N GLU A 74 -7.28 -2.89 -5.90
CA GLU A 74 -8.48 -2.46 -6.61
C GLU A 74 -8.29 -2.55 -8.14
N ARG A 75 -7.15 -2.07 -8.64
CA ARG A 75 -6.82 -2.11 -10.06
C ARG A 75 -6.74 -3.55 -10.58
N MET A 76 -6.17 -4.45 -9.77
CA MET A 76 -6.06 -5.87 -10.09
C MET A 76 -7.44 -6.51 -10.26
N ASP A 77 -8.36 -6.25 -9.33
CA ASP A 77 -9.73 -6.77 -9.38
C ASP A 77 -10.50 -6.26 -10.60
N ILE A 78 -10.37 -4.97 -10.92
CA ILE A 78 -10.99 -4.36 -12.10
C ILE A 78 -10.46 -5.02 -13.39
N LEU A 79 -9.13 -5.12 -13.52
CA LEU A 79 -8.51 -5.69 -14.73
C LEU A 79 -8.87 -7.17 -14.90
N MET A 80 -8.84 -7.96 -13.83
CA MET A 80 -9.22 -9.37 -13.90
C MET A 80 -10.68 -9.52 -14.35
N ARG A 81 -11.62 -8.76 -13.77
CA ARG A 81 -13.04 -8.80 -14.18
C ARG A 81 -13.21 -8.46 -15.66
N GLN A 82 -12.63 -7.34 -16.10
CA GLN A 82 -12.73 -6.90 -17.49
C GLN A 82 -12.13 -7.91 -18.48
N MET A 83 -10.99 -8.50 -18.14
CA MET A 83 -10.34 -9.50 -18.99
C MET A 83 -11.12 -10.82 -19.02
N MET A 84 -11.69 -11.26 -17.88
CA MET A 84 -12.51 -12.47 -17.82
C MET A 84 -13.78 -12.33 -18.65
N GLU A 85 -14.47 -11.18 -18.54
CA GLU A 85 -15.63 -10.84 -19.37
C GLU A 85 -15.28 -10.84 -20.86
N LYS A 86 -14.17 -10.18 -21.23
CA LYS A 86 -13.73 -10.09 -22.62
C LYS A 86 -13.35 -11.44 -23.23
N GLN A 87 -12.77 -12.34 -22.44
CA GLN A 87 -12.38 -13.68 -22.89
C GLN A 87 -13.51 -14.70 -22.76
N GLY A 88 -14.67 -14.31 -22.22
CA GLY A 88 -15.80 -15.22 -22.02
C GLY A 88 -15.50 -16.36 -21.06
N ILE A 89 -14.58 -16.16 -20.11
CA ILE A 89 -14.25 -17.17 -19.09
C ILE A 89 -15.38 -17.17 -18.07
N ALA A 90 -16.38 -17.99 -18.33
CA ALA A 90 -17.54 -18.13 -17.47
C ALA A 90 -17.39 -19.35 -16.55
N GLU A 91 -18.10 -19.36 -15.41
CA GLU A 91 -18.05 -20.46 -14.43
C GLU A 91 -18.49 -21.81 -15.05
N GLU A 92 -19.22 -21.79 -16.17
CA GLU A 92 -19.57 -22.97 -16.96
C GLU A 92 -18.34 -23.66 -17.55
N LEU A 93 -17.29 -22.91 -17.92
CA LEU A 93 -16.03 -23.49 -18.39
C LEU A 93 -15.34 -24.27 -17.27
N LYS A 94 -15.43 -23.79 -16.02
CA LYS A 94 -14.86 -24.46 -14.85
C LYS A 94 -15.50 -25.82 -14.59
N ALA A 95 -16.80 -25.94 -14.85
CA ALA A 95 -17.54 -27.20 -14.71
C ALA A 95 -17.21 -28.21 -15.82
N ARG A 96 -16.89 -27.72 -17.03
CA ARG A 96 -16.58 -28.56 -18.19
C ARG A 96 -15.12 -28.97 -18.26
N ASP A 97 -14.20 -28.05 -18.00
CA ASP A 97 -12.75 -28.25 -18.05
C ASP A 97 -12.05 -27.32 -17.04
N GLN A 98 -11.88 -27.85 -15.83
CA GLN A 98 -11.27 -27.12 -14.73
C GLN A 98 -9.81 -26.73 -15.02
N MET A 99 -9.04 -27.56 -15.72
CA MET A 99 -7.63 -27.27 -16.01
C MET A 99 -7.49 -26.15 -17.04
N ALA A 100 -8.31 -26.17 -18.09
CA ALA A 100 -8.37 -25.07 -19.06
C ALA A 100 -8.79 -23.76 -18.38
N TRP A 101 -9.78 -23.81 -17.48
CA TRP A 101 -10.21 -22.63 -16.72
C TRP A 101 -9.09 -22.07 -15.83
N VAL A 102 -8.40 -22.92 -15.06
CA VAL A 102 -7.27 -22.49 -14.21
C VAL A 102 -6.16 -21.87 -15.05
N GLY A 103 -5.81 -22.49 -16.19
CA GLY A 103 -4.79 -21.95 -17.09
C GLY A 103 -5.15 -20.58 -17.64
N ALA A 104 -6.40 -20.41 -18.08
CA ALA A 104 -6.87 -19.16 -18.65
C ALA A 104 -6.98 -18.04 -17.60
N VAL A 105 -7.48 -18.33 -16.39
CA VAL A 105 -7.52 -17.36 -15.28
C VAL A 105 -6.12 -16.98 -14.82
N ASN A 106 -5.17 -17.92 -14.76
CA ASN A 106 -3.78 -17.60 -14.42
C ASN A 106 -3.12 -16.69 -15.46
N ASN A 107 -3.38 -16.91 -16.75
CA ASN A 107 -2.89 -16.01 -17.81
C ASN A 107 -3.45 -14.60 -17.67
N ILE A 108 -4.75 -14.48 -17.37
CA ILE A 108 -5.38 -13.18 -17.10
C ILE A 108 -4.75 -12.51 -15.88
N ARG A 109 -4.58 -13.26 -14.78
CA ARG A 109 -3.95 -12.74 -13.57
C ARG A 109 -2.55 -12.22 -13.88
N ASN A 110 -1.73 -12.98 -14.58
CA ASN A 110 -0.38 -12.55 -14.93
C ASN A 110 -0.40 -11.27 -15.79
N ALA A 111 -1.27 -11.19 -16.79
CA ALA A 111 -1.39 -10.01 -17.64
C ALA A 111 -1.88 -8.77 -16.87
N ALA A 112 -2.87 -8.92 -15.97
CA ALA A 112 -3.34 -7.85 -15.11
C ALA A 112 -2.24 -7.39 -14.13
N GLU A 113 -1.50 -8.33 -13.56
CA GLU A 113 -0.41 -8.03 -12.64
C GLU A 113 0.73 -7.26 -13.33
N GLU A 114 1.12 -7.64 -14.55
CA GLU A 114 2.11 -6.88 -15.32
C GLU A 114 1.72 -5.41 -15.53
N ILE A 115 0.43 -5.15 -15.79
CA ILE A 115 -0.10 -3.79 -15.94
C ILE A 115 -0.01 -3.04 -14.60
N VAL A 116 -0.52 -3.63 -13.52
CA VAL A 116 -0.51 -3.02 -12.17
C VAL A 116 0.90 -2.68 -11.72
N LEU A 117 1.85 -3.60 -11.89
CA LEU A 117 3.24 -3.38 -11.51
C LEU A 117 3.87 -2.21 -12.27
N LYS A 118 3.56 -2.08 -13.56
CA LYS A 118 4.08 -0.99 -14.41
C LYS A 118 3.43 0.35 -14.10
N GLU A 119 2.13 0.37 -13.81
CA GLU A 119 1.36 1.60 -13.57
C GLU A 119 1.62 2.18 -12.17
N LEU A 120 1.78 1.33 -11.15
CA LEU A 120 1.76 1.76 -9.74
C LEU A 120 3.05 1.46 -8.96
N VAL A 121 3.67 0.31 -9.20
CA VAL A 121 4.80 -0.16 -8.38
C VAL A 121 6.14 0.41 -8.86
N TYR A 122 6.39 0.41 -10.17
CA TYR A 122 7.69 0.73 -10.75
C TYR A 122 7.82 2.13 -11.36
N ILE A 123 7.05 3.10 -10.85
CA ILE A 123 7.10 4.51 -11.30
C ILE A 123 8.18 5.35 -10.59
#